data_AF-A0A1F9KTQ0-F1
#
_entry.id   AF-A0A1F9KTQ0-F1
#
_cell.length_a   1.000
_cell.length_b   1.000
_cell.length_c   1.000
_cell.angle_alpha   90.00
_cell.angle_beta   90.00
_cell.angle_gamma   90.00
#
_symmetry.space_group_name_H-M   'P 1'
#
loop_
_entity.id
_entity.type
_entity.pdbx_description
1 polymer ?
#
loop_
_entity_poly.entity_id
_entity_poly.type
_entity_poly.pdbx_seq_one_letter_code
_entity_poly.pdbx_strand_id
1 'polypeptide(L)'
;MDWELLLRSRAKSAALLGSGEPLLVTRHGRVSGVYVPLDEPDRLPDDLRRELAGVVGRHLAKILKRKRVTERDIAEDFDAYRRRRR
;
A
#
# COMPACT_ATOMS: atom_id res chain seq x y z
N MET A 1 9.40 30.39 10.55
CA MET A 1 8.56 29.41 9.80
C MET A 1 7.64 30.21 8.92
N ASP A 2 7.76 30.08 7.60
CA ASP A 2 7.03 30.91 6.63
C ASP A 2 5.66 30.29 6.35
N TRP A 3 4.61 30.99 6.78
CA TRP A 3 3.22 30.54 6.66
C TRP A 3 2.69 30.62 5.22
N GLU A 4 3.22 31.54 4.40
CA GLU A 4 2.81 31.68 3.00
C GLU A 4 3.30 30.50 2.16
N LEU A 5 4.53 30.04 2.41
CA LEU A 5 5.10 28.86 1.78
C LEU A 5 4.28 27.59 2.06
N LEU A 6 3.83 27.42 3.31
CA LEU A 6 2.98 26.29 3.70
C LEU A 6 1.61 26.34 3.01
N LEU A 7 0.97 27.50 2.96
CA LEU A 7 -0.33 27.68 2.30
C LEU A 7 -0.25 27.38 0.79
N ARG A 8 0.79 27.87 0.11
CA ARG A 8 1.01 27.61 -1.32
C ARG A 8 1.25 26.12 -1.59
N SER A 9 2.06 25.46 -0.76
CA SER A 9 2.32 24.02 -0.87
C SER A 9 1.04 23.20 -0.70
N ARG A 10 0.20 23.56 0.28
CA ARG A 10 -1.10 22.93 0.52
C ARG A 10 -2.05 23.10 -0.68
N ALA A 11 -2.17 24.31 -1.21
CA ALA A 11 -3.05 24.59 -2.34
C ALA A 11 -2.63 23.81 -3.60
N LYS A 12 -1.31 23.78 -3.89
CA LYS A 12 -0.77 23.02 -5.01
C LYS A 12 -0.98 21.52 -4.84
N SER A 13 -0.76 20.99 -3.64
CA SER A 13 -1.01 19.58 -3.34
C SER A 13 -2.48 19.21 -3.49
N ALA A 14 -3.40 20.06 -3.02
CA ALA A 14 -4.84 19.83 -3.17
C ALA A 14 -5.27 19.80 -4.65
N ALA A 15 -4.74 20.70 -5.48
CA ALA A 15 -5.02 20.71 -6.91
C ALA A 15 -4.50 19.44 -7.62
N LEU A 16 -3.29 18.99 -7.27
CA LEU A 16 -2.71 17.76 -7.83
C LEU A 16 -3.50 16.51 -7.43
N LEU A 17 -3.86 16.39 -6.15
CA LEU A 17 -4.62 15.23 -5.66
C LEU A 17 -6.06 15.22 -6.20
N GLY A 18 -6.62 16.39 -6.50
CA GLY A 18 -7.96 16.52 -7.08
C GLY A 18 -8.04 16.31 -8.59
N SER A 19 -6.93 16.09 -9.31
CA SER A 19 -6.95 15.94 -10.77
C SER A 19 -7.60 14.63 -11.25
N GLY A 20 -7.70 13.63 -10.38
CA GLY A 20 -8.13 12.27 -10.76
C GLY A 20 -7.08 11.49 -11.55
N GLU A 21 -5.86 12.02 -11.71
CA GLU A 21 -4.77 11.33 -12.40
C GLU A 21 -3.78 10.69 -11.40
N PRO A 22 -3.17 9.54 -11.74
CA PRO A 22 -2.08 8.98 -10.96
C PRO A 22 -0.88 9.93 -10.89
N LEU A 23 -0.30 10.10 -9.70
CA LEU A 23 0.87 10.95 -9.47
C LEU A 23 2.08 10.13 -9.04
N LEU A 24 3.23 10.41 -9.66
CA LEU A 24 4.51 9.90 -9.19
C LEU A 24 5.08 10.83 -8.12
N VAL A 25 5.23 10.32 -6.91
CA VAL A 25 5.77 11.07 -5.77
C VAL A 25 7.28 10.89 -5.72
N THR A 26 8.01 12.00 -5.69
CA THR A 26 9.48 11.98 -5.56
C THR A 26 9.94 12.65 -4.27
N ARG A 27 11.06 12.17 -3.72
CA ARG A 27 11.80 12.81 -2.65
C ARG A 27 13.26 12.93 -3.07
N HIS A 28 13.75 14.16 -3.14
CA HIS A 28 15.12 14.50 -3.56
C HIS A 28 15.48 13.90 -4.94
N GLY A 29 14.57 14.03 -5.92
CA GLY A 29 14.76 13.52 -7.28
C GLY A 29 14.64 12.00 -7.43
N ARG A 30 14.35 11.26 -6.35
CA ARG A 30 14.14 9.80 -6.38
C ARG A 30 12.67 9.47 -6.20
N VAL A 31 12.16 8.47 -6.91
CA VAL A 31 10.80 7.96 -6.72
C VAL A 31 10.65 7.46 -5.29
N SER A 32 9.69 8.02 -4.56
CA SER A 32 9.35 7.62 -3.19
C SER A 32 7.98 6.92 -3.10
N GLY A 33 7.12 7.10 -4.09
CA GLY A 33 5.83 6.43 -4.12
C GLY A 33 4.99 6.81 -5.33
N VAL A 34 3.78 6.28 -5.36
CA VAL A 34 2.74 6.61 -6.34
C VAL A 34 1.46 6.89 -5.56
N TYR A 35 0.75 7.95 -5.95
CA TYR A 35 -0.62 8.20 -5.54
C TYR A 35 -1.52 7.77 -6.70
N VAL A 36 -2.47 6.87 -6.41
CA VAL A 36 -3.47 6.42 -7.38
C VAL A 36 -4.83 6.86 -6.83
N PRO A 37 -5.52 7.81 -7.48
CA PRO A 37 -6.86 8.18 -7.08
C PRO A 37 -7.81 6.99 -7.29
N LEU A 38 -8.76 6.85 -6.38
CA LEU A 38 -9.80 5.82 -6.44
C LEU A 38 -11.14 6.50 -6.73
N ASP A 39 -11.94 5.90 -7.60
CA ASP A 39 -13.30 6.37 -7.89
C ASP A 39 -14.22 6.18 -6.67
N GLU A 40 -14.05 5.07 -5.97
CA GLU A 40 -14.73 4.73 -4.73
C GLU A 40 -13.68 4.63 -3.59
N PRO A 41 -13.79 5.41 -2.51
CA PRO A 41 -12.75 5.49 -1.46
C PRO A 41 -12.38 4.14 -0.84
N ASP A 42 -13.36 3.25 -0.72
CA ASP A 42 -13.22 1.96 -0.03
C ASP A 42 -13.02 0.79 -1.01
N ARG A 43 -12.90 1.06 -2.32
CA ARG A 43 -12.82 0.02 -3.33
C ARG A 43 -11.65 0.23 -4.28
N LEU A 44 -10.71 -0.71 -4.24
CA LEU A 44 -9.69 -0.83 -5.25
C LEU A 44 -10.29 -1.46 -6.53
N PRO A 45 -9.95 -0.95 -7.72
CA PRO A 45 -10.25 -1.62 -8.98
C PRO A 45 -9.77 -3.08 -8.95
N ASP A 46 -10.55 -4.00 -9.53
CA ASP A 46 -10.29 -5.44 -9.45
C ASP A 46 -8.89 -5.82 -9.99
N ASP A 47 -8.49 -5.22 -11.10
CA ASP A 47 -7.18 -5.44 -11.72
C ASP A 47 -6.04 -4.97 -10.80
N LEU A 48 -6.19 -3.78 -10.21
CA LEU A 48 -5.20 -3.25 -9.27
C LEU A 48 -5.10 -4.14 -8.02
N ARG A 49 -6.25 -4.57 -7.47
CA ARG A 49 -6.27 -5.50 -6.33
C ARG A 49 -5.55 -6.80 -6.67
N ARG A 50 -5.79 -7.37 -7.85
CA ARG A 50 -5.18 -8.63 -8.31
C ARG A 50 -3.66 -8.49 -8.46
N GLU A 51 -3.19 -7.41 -9.07
CA GLU A 51 -1.76 -7.15 -9.24
C GLU A 51 -1.06 -6.93 -7.89
N LEU A 52 -1.65 -6.12 -7.01
CA LEU A 52 -1.12 -5.88 -5.66
C LEU A 52 -1.05 -7.18 -4.86
N ALA A 53 -2.11 -7.98 -4.86
CA ALA A 53 -2.13 -9.28 -4.20
C ALA A 53 -1.03 -10.20 -4.74
N GLY A 54 -0.80 -10.22 -6.06
CA GLY A 54 0.27 -10.98 -6.68
C GLY A 54 1.67 -10.52 -6.25
N VAL A 55 1.93 -9.21 -6.24
CA VAL A 55 3.21 -8.63 -5.81
C VAL A 55 3.49 -8.92 -4.34
N VAL A 56 2.51 -8.64 -3.46
CA VAL A 56 2.63 -8.86 -2.02
C VAL A 56 2.79 -10.35 -1.72
N GLY A 57 2.00 -11.21 -2.36
CA GLY A 57 2.09 -12.67 -2.21
C GLY A 57 3.48 -13.20 -2.56
N ARG A 58 4.05 -12.77 -3.70
CA ARG A 58 5.43 -13.13 -4.09
C ARG A 58 6.47 -12.63 -3.09
N HIS A 59 6.28 -11.43 -2.54
CA HIS A 59 7.18 -10.89 -1.53
C HIS A 59 7.13 -11.70 -0.22
N LEU A 60 5.92 -11.99 0.27
CA LEU A 60 5.71 -12.82 1.45
C LEU A 60 6.26 -14.24 1.27
N ALA A 61 6.04 -14.89 0.12
CA ALA A 61 6.59 -16.20 -0.18
C ALA A 61 8.13 -16.22 -0.07
N LYS A 62 8.80 -15.17 -0.55
CA LYS A 62 10.27 -15.02 -0.41
C LYS A 62 10.71 -14.87 1.05
N ILE A 63 9.91 -14.21 1.89
CA ILE A 63 10.18 -14.06 3.32
C ILE A 63 10.00 -15.40 4.04
N LEU A 64 8.87 -16.07 3.81
CA LEU A 64 8.54 -17.36 4.42
C LEU A 64 9.59 -18.42 4.08
N LYS A 65 10.01 -18.49 2.79
CA LYS A 65 11.08 -19.37 2.35
C LYS A 65 12.40 -19.10 3.09
N ARG A 66 12.80 -17.83 3.25
CA ARG A 66 14.02 -17.46 4.00
C ARG A 66 13.92 -17.85 5.48
N LYS A 67 12.73 -17.78 6.06
CA LYS A 67 12.46 -18.19 7.43
C LYS A 67 12.20 -19.69 7.61
N ARG A 68 12.24 -20.48 6.52
CA ARG A 68 11.91 -21.91 6.50
C ARG A 68 10.52 -22.23 7.08
N VAL A 69 9.58 -21.30 6.94
CA VAL A 69 8.19 -21.51 7.37
C VAL A 69 7.50 -22.40 6.36
N THR A 70 6.87 -23.47 6.84
CA THR A 70 6.12 -24.44 6.04
C THR A 70 4.62 -24.13 6.05
N GLU A 71 3.88 -24.74 5.14
CA GLU A 71 2.42 -24.63 5.09
C GLU A 71 1.75 -25.18 6.37
N ARG A 72 2.32 -26.23 6.95
CA ARG A 72 1.88 -26.77 8.24
C ARG A 72 2.03 -25.73 9.36
N ASP A 73 3.18 -25.08 9.44
CA ASP A 73 3.43 -24.07 10.48
C ASP A 73 2.42 -22.91 10.38
N ILE A 74 2.05 -22.53 9.15
CA ILE A 74 1.04 -21.50 8.88
C ILE A 74 -0.35 -21.97 9.33
N ALA A 75 -0.75 -23.19 8.97
CA ALA A 75 -2.06 -23.74 9.34
C ALA A 75 -2.21 -23.85 10.86
N GLU A 76 -1.17 -24.34 11.55
CA GLU A 76 -1.14 -24.45 13.00
C GLU A 76 -1.26 -23.08 13.70
N ASP A 77 -0.59 -22.05 13.18
CA ASP A 77 -0.69 -20.68 13.72
C ASP A 77 -2.10 -20.09 13.54
N PHE A 78 -2.72 -20.27 12.37
CA PHE A 78 -4.10 -19.86 12.14
C PHE A 78 -5.09 -20.58 13.07
N ASP A 79 -4.91 -21.88 13.29
CA ASP A 79 -5.75 -22.67 14.18
C ASP A 79 -5.56 -22.28 15.65
N ALA A 80 -4.33 -21.96 16.07
CA ALA A 80 -4.06 -21.41 17.39
C ALA A 80 -4.72 -20.04 17.58
N TYR A 81 -4.62 -19.14 16.59
CA TYR A 81 -5.29 -17.84 16.62
C TYR A 81 -6.81 -17.96 16.72
N ARG A 82 -7.43 -18.84 15.91
CA ARG A 82 -8.88 -19.05 15.91
C ARG A 82 -9.38 -19.57 17.26
N ARG A 83 -8.63 -20.45 17.92
CA ARG A 83 -8.95 -20.98 19.25
C ARG A 83 -8.89 -19.92 20.35
N ARG A 84 -7.93 -18.98 20.28
CA ARG A 84 -7.79 -17.91 21.28
C ARG A 84 -8.88 -16.84 21.24
N ARG A 85 -9.64 -16.77 20.14
CA ARG A 85 -10.69 -15.77 19.91
C ARG A 85 -12.09 -16.28 20.29
N ARG A 86 -12.22 -17.57 20.62
CA ARG A 86 -13.44 -18.18 21.18
C ARG A 86 -13.32 -18.25 22.70
#